data_AF-A0A3D5DIP3-F1
#
_entry.id   AF-A0A3D5DIP3-F1
#
_cell.length_a   1.000
_cell.length_b   1.000
_cell.length_c   1.000
_cell.angle_alpha   90.00
_cell.angle_beta   90.00
_cell.angle_gamma   90.00
#
_symmetry.space_group_name_H-M   'P 1'
#
loop_
_entity.id
_entity.type
_entity.pdbx_description
1 polymer ?
#
loop_
_entity_poly.entity_id
_entity_poly.type
_entity_poly.pdbx_seq_one_letter_code
_entity_poly.pdbx_strand_id
1 'polypeptide(L)'
;MTVPAARSRLGNLARVWHGERMRFGDCTYQEIAALAAAGAVAMMPLGCTEQQGPHMPVDFDTWFAEALVTAAAADQAEAGHGLHMLVCP
;
A
#
# COMPACT_ATOMS: atom_id res chain seq x y z
N MET A 1 -18.62 4.96 -29.19
CA MET A 1 -17.57 5.82 -28.61
C MET A 1 -16.55 4.90 -27.96
N THR A 2 -15.48 4.59 -28.68
CA THR A 2 -14.48 3.57 -28.31
C THR A 2 -13.46 4.18 -27.36
N VAL A 3 -13.32 3.61 -26.17
CA VAL A 3 -12.28 4.00 -25.20
C VAL A 3 -10.92 3.66 -25.84
N PRO A 4 -9.99 4.62 -25.98
CA PRO A 4 -8.68 4.35 -26.58
C PRO A 4 -7.87 3.35 -25.73
N ALA A 5 -7.15 2.46 -26.39
CA ALA A 5 -6.40 1.35 -25.81
C ALA A 5 -5.49 1.79 -24.64
N ALA A 6 -5.74 1.19 -23.47
CA ALA A 6 -5.03 1.38 -22.19
C ALA A 6 -3.56 0.89 -22.19
N ARG A 7 -2.96 0.62 -23.36
CA ARG A 7 -1.69 -0.11 -23.48
C ARG A 7 -0.42 0.73 -23.33
N SER A 8 -0.48 2.06 -23.22
CA SER A 8 0.73 2.90 -23.09
C SER A 8 0.95 3.54 -21.70
N ARG A 9 0.02 3.42 -20.75
CA ARG A 9 0.16 4.00 -19.39
C ARG A 9 0.73 3.04 -18.34
N LEU A 10 0.88 1.76 -18.68
CA LEU A 10 1.42 0.71 -17.80
C LEU A 10 2.94 0.79 -17.62
N GLY A 11 3.66 1.46 -18.53
CA GLY A 11 5.12 1.56 -18.46
C GLY A 11 5.64 2.31 -17.23
N ASN A 12 4.87 3.26 -16.70
CA ASN A 12 5.24 3.98 -15.48
C ASN A 12 4.84 3.24 -14.21
N LEU A 13 3.82 2.36 -14.29
CA LEU A 13 3.39 1.53 -13.17
C LEU A 13 4.46 0.50 -12.81
N ALA A 14 5.20 -0.06 -13.78
CA ALA A 14 6.33 -0.96 -13.53
C ALA A 14 7.41 -0.34 -12.61
N ARG A 15 7.60 0.98 -12.63
CA ARG A 15 8.51 1.67 -11.70
C ARG A 15 7.97 1.73 -10.27
N VAL A 16 6.65 1.71 -10.12
CA VAL A 16 5.96 1.66 -8.82
C VAL A 16 5.88 0.22 -8.29
N TRP A 17 6.00 -0.79 -9.16
CA TRP A 17 5.97 -2.21 -8.78
C TRP A 17 7.35 -2.80 -8.47
N HIS A 18 8.44 -2.25 -9.03
CA HIS A 18 9.78 -2.77 -8.83
C HIS A 18 10.56 -2.03 -7.73
N GLY A 19 10.27 -2.36 -6.47
CA GLY A 19 11.22 -2.20 -5.37
C GLY A 19 11.05 -1.00 -4.44
N GLU A 20 10.07 -0.13 -4.64
CA GLU A 20 9.68 0.90 -3.66
C GLU A 20 8.21 0.74 -3.28
N ARG A 21 8.00 0.25 -2.05
CA ARG A 21 6.74 0.08 -1.33
C ARG A 21 5.68 1.12 -1.72
N MET A 22 4.54 0.67 -2.26
CA MET A 22 3.48 1.56 -2.74
C MET A 22 2.63 2.10 -1.57
N ARG A 23 2.97 3.29 -1.09
CA ARG A 23 2.17 4.02 -0.09
C ARG A 23 1.10 4.85 -0.77
N PHE A 24 -0.11 4.86 -0.21
CA PHE A 24 -1.22 5.67 -0.69
C PHE A 24 -0.85 7.16 -0.74
N GLY A 25 -0.12 7.66 0.27
CA GLY A 25 0.28 9.06 0.38
C GLY A 25 1.31 9.52 -0.66
N ASP A 26 2.02 8.58 -1.30
CA ASP A 26 3.01 8.90 -2.34
C ASP A 26 2.35 9.00 -3.73
N CYS A 27 1.05 8.68 -3.84
CA CYS A 27 0.31 8.65 -5.09
C CYS A 27 -0.57 9.88 -5.27
N THR A 28 -0.69 10.35 -6.52
CA THR A 28 -1.75 11.29 -6.91
C THR A 28 -3.11 10.57 -7.00
N TYR A 29 -4.21 11.34 -6.98
CA TYR A 29 -5.56 10.77 -7.13
C TYR A 29 -5.75 10.02 -8.47
N GLN A 30 -5.05 10.42 -9.53
CA GLN A 30 -5.13 9.77 -10.84
C GLN A 30 -4.41 8.42 -10.84
N GLU A 31 -3.28 8.33 -10.15
CA GLU A 31 -2.56 7.07 -9.96
C GLU A 31 -3.38 6.11 -9.09
N ILE A 32 -3.97 6.58 -7.99
CA ILE A 32 -4.88 5.80 -7.15
C ILE A 32 -6.06 5.26 -7.97
N ALA A 33 -6.68 6.09 -8.81
CA ALA A 33 -7.79 5.65 -9.67
C ALA A 33 -7.35 4.57 -10.68
N ALA A 34 -6.14 4.70 -11.25
CA ALA A 34 -5.59 3.70 -12.17
C ALA A 34 -5.28 2.38 -11.45
N LEU A 35 -4.73 2.44 -10.24
CA LEU A 35 -4.43 1.28 -9.40
C LEU A 35 -5.71 0.54 -8.98
N ALA A 36 -6.74 1.29 -8.58
CA ALA A 36 -8.05 0.73 -8.26
C ALA A 36 -8.68 0.02 -9.48
N ALA A 37 -8.59 0.63 -10.67
CA ALA A 37 -9.05 0.00 -11.90
C ALA A 37 -8.25 -1.26 -12.29
N ALA A 38 -7.00 -1.37 -11.83
CA ALA A 38 -6.15 -2.55 -11.97
C ALA A 38 -6.37 -3.61 -10.86
N GLY A 39 -7.28 -3.37 -9.91
CA GLY A 39 -7.62 -4.32 -8.85
C GLY A 39 -6.70 -4.26 -7.63
N ALA A 40 -5.99 -3.14 -7.42
CA ALA A 40 -5.22 -2.93 -6.20
C ALA A 40 -6.13 -2.95 -4.96
N VAL A 41 -5.59 -3.49 -3.86
CA VAL A 41 -6.25 -3.60 -2.56
C VAL A 41 -5.68 -2.53 -1.63
N ALA A 42 -6.55 -1.74 -1.00
CA ALA A 42 -6.15 -0.80 0.03
C ALA A 42 -5.90 -1.54 1.35
N MET A 43 -4.72 -1.36 1.93
CA MET A 43 -4.31 -1.95 3.20
C MET A 43 -4.23 -0.86 4.27
N MET A 44 -5.08 -0.96 5.29
CA MET A 44 -5.19 0.02 6.37
C MET A 44 -4.48 -0.52 7.63
N PRO A 45 -3.25 -0.09 7.95
CA PRO A 45 -2.69 -0.35 9.27
C PRO A 45 -3.54 0.35 10.34
N LEU A 46 -4.01 -0.39 11.33
CA LEU A 46 -4.77 0.14 12.46
C LEU A 46 -4.03 -0.19 13.75
N GLY A 47 -3.92 0.82 14.62
CA GLY A 47 -3.36 0.68 15.96
C GLY A 47 -4.19 1.45 16.98
N CYS A 48 -3.61 1.65 18.16
CA CYS A 48 -4.23 2.31 19.30
C CYS A 48 -3.27 3.35 19.90
N THR A 49 -3.85 4.27 20.68
CA THR A 49 -3.10 5.15 21.58
C THR A 49 -3.43 4.77 23.02
N GLU A 50 -2.54 4.02 23.67
CA GLU A 50 -2.80 3.45 24.99
C GLU A 50 -1.53 3.22 25.83
N GLN A 51 -1.68 3.14 27.15
CA GLN A 51 -0.57 2.90 28.06
C GLN A 51 -0.13 1.43 28.02
N GLN A 52 1.12 1.17 27.62
CA GLN A 52 1.66 -0.19 27.50
C GLN A 52 2.78 -0.49 28.50
N GLY A 53 2.58 -0.06 29.74
CA GLY A 53 3.56 -0.21 30.82
C GLY A 53 4.68 0.85 30.78
N PRO A 54 5.64 0.80 31.72
CA PRO A 54 6.58 1.91 31.93
C PRO A 54 7.70 2.04 30.89
N HIS A 55 7.77 1.15 29.90
CA HIS A 55 8.90 1.01 28.98
C HIS A 55 8.52 1.11 27.50
N MET A 56 7.23 1.16 27.18
CA MET A 56 6.75 1.22 25.80
C MET A 56 6.09 2.57 25.51
N PRO A 57 6.28 3.12 24.29
CA PRO A 57 5.52 4.27 23.81
C PRO A 57 4.01 3.98 23.74
N VAL A 58 3.20 5.03 23.85
CA VAL A 58 1.72 4.90 23.81
C VAL A 58 1.16 4.67 22.42
N ASP A 59 1.97 4.86 21.38
CA ASP A 59 1.64 4.67 19.96
C ASP A 59 2.21 3.36 19.39
N PHE A 60 2.69 2.46 20.27
CA PHE A 60 3.38 1.24 19.86
C PHE A 60 2.56 0.39 18.88
N ASP A 61 1.26 0.23 19.12
CA ASP A 61 0.38 -0.55 18.24
C ASP A 61 0.33 0.02 16.82
N THR A 62 0.24 1.35 16.69
CA THR A 62 0.24 2.04 15.39
C THR A 62 1.58 1.87 14.70
N TRP A 63 2.68 2.15 15.40
CA TRP A 63 4.03 1.97 14.87
C TRP A 63 4.28 0.53 14.39
N PHE A 64 3.87 -0.46 15.19
CA PHE A 64 4.08 -1.87 14.89
C PHE A 64 3.25 -2.32 13.68
N ALA A 65 1.97 -1.92 13.62
CA ALA A 65 1.09 -2.22 12.49
C ALA A 65 1.63 -1.61 11.18
N GLU A 66 2.04 -0.34 11.20
CA GLU A 66 2.67 0.31 10.04
C GLU A 66 3.95 -0.40 9.60
N ALA A 67 4.83 -0.74 10.54
CA ALA A 67 6.09 -1.42 10.26
C ALA A 67 5.87 -2.80 9.65
N LEU A 68 4.94 -3.59 10.20
CA LEU A 68 4.62 -4.94 9.73
C LEU A 68 4.03 -4.92 8.31
N VAL A 69 3.06 -4.03 8.07
CA VAL A 69 2.43 -3.90 6.75
C VAL A 69 3.44 -3.44 5.71
N THR A 70 4.28 -2.47 6.06
CA THR A 70 5.30 -1.90 5.19
C THR A 70 6.42 -2.91 4.88
N ALA A 71 6.82 -3.74 5.84
CA ALA A 71 8.00 -4.59 5.71
C ALA A 71 7.72 -6.00 5.18
N ALA A 72 6.51 -6.53 5.33
CA ALA A 72 6.24 -7.94 5.04
C ALA A 72 4.90 -8.22 4.36
N ALA A 73 3.82 -7.54 4.76
CA ALA A 73 2.49 -7.91 4.27
C ALA A 73 2.30 -7.62 2.77
N ALA A 74 2.82 -6.49 2.27
CA ALA A 74 2.72 -6.13 0.86
C ALA A 74 3.49 -7.13 -0.03
N ASP A 75 4.75 -7.42 0.31
CA ASP A 75 5.60 -8.32 -0.45
C ASP A 75 5.07 -9.77 -0.49
N GLN A 76 4.55 -10.26 0.65
CA GLN A 76 3.97 -11.60 0.73
C GLN A 76 2.65 -11.71 -0.03
N ALA A 77 1.81 -10.68 -0.02
CA ALA A 77 0.57 -10.66 -0.77
C ALA A 77 0.80 -10.72 -2.28
N GLU A 78 1.83 -10.02 -2.76
CA GLU A 78 2.25 -10.10 -4.16
C GLU A 78 2.82 -11.47 -4.50
N ALA A 79 3.79 -11.97 -3.73
CA ALA A 79 4.48 -13.23 -4.00
C ALA A 79 3.57 -14.46 -3.89
N GLY A 80 2.68 -14.49 -2.88
CA GLY A 80 1.83 -15.65 -2.59
C GLY A 80 0.49 -15.65 -3.31
N HIS A 81 -0.02 -14.46 -3.67
CA HIS A 81 -1.41 -14.30 -4.11
C HIS A 81 -1.58 -13.37 -5.31
N GLY A 82 -0.51 -12.78 -5.85
CA GLY A 82 -0.59 -11.84 -6.98
C GLY A 82 -1.42 -10.60 -6.66
N LEU A 83 -1.55 -10.25 -5.37
CA LEU A 83 -2.32 -9.10 -4.94
C LEU A 83 -1.41 -7.88 -4.84
N HIS A 84 -1.87 -6.80 -5.46
CA HIS A 84 -1.20 -5.51 -5.40
C HIS A 84 -1.76 -4.69 -4.25
N MET A 85 -0.91 -4.36 -3.27
CA MET A 85 -1.33 -3.66 -2.05
C MET A 85 -0.95 -2.17 -2.11
N LEU A 86 -1.87 -1.30 -1.71
CA LEU A 86 -1.66 0.12 -1.50
C LEU A 86 -1.79 0.42 0.00
N VAL A 87 -0.68 0.75 0.66
CA VAL A 87 -0.66 0.96 2.12
C VAL A 87 -1.17 2.36 2.45
N CYS A 88 -2.32 2.42 3.10
CA CYS A 88 -2.93 3.65 3.59
C CYS A 88 -2.16 4.21 4.80
N PRO A 89 -2.21 5.53 5.04
CA PRO A 89 -1.66 6.17 6.23
C PRO A 89 -2.44 5.80 7.49
#